data_AF-L1L8B4-F1
#
_entry.id   AF-L1L8B4-F1
#
_cell.length_a   1.000
_cell.length_b   1.000
_cell.length_c   1.000
_cell.angle_alpha   90.00
_cell.angle_beta   90.00
_cell.angle_gamma   90.00
#
_symmetry.space_group_name_H-M   'P 1'
#
loop_
_entity.id
_entity.type
_entity.pdbx_description
1 polymer ?
#
loop_
_entity_poly.entity_id
_entity_poly.type
_entity_poly.pdbx_seq_one_letter_code
_entity_poly.pdbx_strand_id
1 'polypeptide(L)'
;MARANGGEPDAGRRLKSWALRAGLTDITATSATWTYATADERAWWSGLWADRTVASSYAERATESGHATAEQLREISEAWREWGRQEDGWFSVLHGEILCRKTV
;
A
#
# COMPACT_ATOMS: atom_id res chain seq x y z
N MET A 1 -6.65 -8.10 -6.76
CA MET A 1 -7.25 -6.96 -6.01
C MET A 1 -6.96 -5.58 -6.62
N ALA A 2 -5.74 -5.02 -6.54
CA ALA A 2 -5.52 -3.60 -6.91
C ALA A 2 -6.02 -3.20 -8.32
N ARG A 3 -5.69 -4.00 -9.36
CA ARG A 3 -6.19 -3.77 -10.73
C ARG A 3 -7.70 -3.94 -10.88
N ALA A 4 -8.27 -4.92 -10.19
CA ALA A 4 -9.73 -5.12 -10.18
C ALA A 4 -10.47 -3.92 -9.54
N ASN A 5 -9.81 -3.18 -8.65
CA ASN A 5 -10.33 -1.96 -8.03
C ASN A 5 -10.02 -0.68 -8.84
N GLY A 6 -9.54 -0.80 -10.09
CA GLY A 6 -9.16 0.35 -10.94
C GLY A 6 -7.82 1.00 -10.59
N GLY A 7 -7.05 0.42 -9.67
CA GLY A 7 -5.71 0.89 -9.31
C GLY A 7 -4.59 0.18 -10.06
N GLU A 8 -3.43 0.82 -10.20
CA GLU A 8 -2.22 0.18 -10.70
C GLU A 8 -1.23 -0.06 -9.54
N PRO A 9 -0.92 -1.32 -9.18
CA PRO A 9 0.05 -1.63 -8.13
C PRO A 9 1.41 -0.95 -8.33
N ASP A 10 1.81 -0.75 -9.58
CA ASP A 10 3.10 -0.15 -9.94
C ASP A 10 3.02 1.36 -10.19
N ALA A 11 1.95 2.04 -9.75
CA ALA A 11 1.69 3.43 -10.11
C ALA A 11 2.88 4.35 -9.80
N GLY A 12 3.50 4.20 -8.62
CA GLY A 12 4.62 5.05 -8.18
C GLY A 12 5.77 5.11 -9.18
N ARG A 13 6.20 3.97 -9.74
CA ARG A 13 7.28 3.95 -10.75
C ARG A 13 6.83 4.39 -12.14
N ARG A 14 5.52 4.48 -12.39
CA ARG A 14 4.94 4.85 -13.68
C ARG A 14 4.59 6.33 -13.79
N LEU A 15 4.54 7.07 -12.67
CA LEU A 15 4.07 8.45 -12.61
C LEU A 15 4.69 9.37 -13.68
N LYS A 16 6.02 9.39 -13.80
CA LYS A 16 6.71 10.23 -14.81
C LYS A 16 6.31 9.86 -16.25
N SER A 17 6.26 8.57 -16.55
CA SER A 17 5.85 8.10 -17.89
C SER A 17 4.42 8.50 -18.20
N TRP A 18 3.53 8.45 -17.21
CA TRP A 18 2.14 8.86 -17.36
C TRP A 18 1.99 10.36 -17.57
N ALA A 19 2.71 11.16 -16.79
CA ALA A 19 2.72 12.61 -16.95
C ALA A 19 3.19 13.05 -18.35
N LEU A 20 4.24 12.40 -18.88
CA LEU A 20 4.70 12.65 -20.26
C LEU A 20 3.64 12.29 -21.30
N ARG A 21 2.99 11.13 -21.18
CA ARG A 21 1.91 10.74 -22.11
C ARG A 21 0.69 11.66 -22.02
N ALA A 22 0.49 12.31 -20.88
CA ALA A 22 -0.55 13.31 -20.68
C ALA A 22 -0.17 14.70 -21.23
N GLY A 23 1.04 14.88 -21.80
CA GLY A 23 1.49 16.13 -22.39
C GLY A 23 2.08 17.14 -21.40
N LEU A 24 2.41 16.73 -20.17
CA LEU A 24 3.11 17.58 -19.20
C LEU A 24 4.61 17.63 -19.51
N THR A 25 5.24 18.79 -19.37
CA THR A 25 6.62 19.03 -19.87
C THR A 25 7.63 19.53 -18.83
N ASP A 26 7.20 20.06 -17.68
CA ASP A 26 8.06 20.45 -16.56
C ASP A 26 7.83 19.51 -15.37
N ILE A 27 8.52 18.36 -15.38
CA ILE A 27 8.30 17.24 -14.45
C ILE A 27 9.55 17.01 -13.61
N THR A 28 9.44 17.23 -12.31
CA THR A 28 10.42 16.76 -11.31
C THR A 28 9.93 15.43 -10.74
N ALA A 29 10.78 14.40 -10.75
CA ALA A 29 10.47 13.12 -10.12
C ALA A 29 11.35 12.93 -8.88
N THR A 30 10.74 12.55 -7.78
CA THR A 30 11.40 12.27 -6.49
C THR A 30 10.94 10.93 -5.95
N SER A 31 11.53 10.53 -4.83
CA SER A 31 11.07 9.39 -4.06
C SER A 31 11.16 9.70 -2.58
N ALA A 32 10.20 9.20 -1.83
CA ALA A 32 10.20 9.23 -0.37
C ALA A 32 10.04 7.80 0.16
N THR A 33 10.42 7.60 1.41
CA THR A 33 10.20 6.33 2.11
C THR A 33 9.55 6.57 3.45
N TRP A 34 8.50 5.82 3.76
CA TRP A 34 8.12 5.60 5.15
C TRP A 34 8.92 4.44 5.72
N THR A 35 9.29 4.56 6.99
CA THR A 35 9.96 3.51 7.72
C THR A 35 9.30 3.39 9.09
N TYR A 36 8.88 2.17 9.43
CA TYR A 36 8.30 1.83 10.73
C TYR A 36 9.23 0.83 11.41
N ALA A 37 9.93 1.26 12.43
CA ALA A 37 11.00 0.48 13.05
C ALA A 37 10.93 0.48 14.59
N THR A 38 10.39 1.52 15.20
CA THR A 38 10.18 1.54 16.65
C THR A 38 9.03 0.62 17.06
N ALA A 39 9.01 0.21 18.33
CA ALA A 39 7.95 -0.66 18.85
C ALA A 39 6.55 -0.06 18.62
N ASP A 40 6.36 1.23 18.89
CA ASP A 40 5.08 1.92 18.72
C ASP A 40 4.67 2.02 17.25
N GLU A 41 5.62 2.34 16.35
CA GLU A 41 5.38 2.39 14.91
C GLU A 41 4.97 1.03 14.35
N ARG A 42 5.65 -0.05 14.76
CA ARG A 42 5.29 -1.42 14.35
C ARG A 42 3.93 -1.83 14.90
N ALA A 43 3.66 -1.57 16.17
CA ALA A 43 2.37 -1.89 16.78
C ALA A 43 1.23 -1.15 16.07
N TRP A 44 1.42 0.14 15.80
CA TRP A 44 0.45 0.95 15.07
C TRP A 44 0.25 0.47 13.63
N TRP A 45 1.33 0.31 12.86
CA TRP A 45 1.25 -0.10 11.45
C TRP A 45 0.64 -1.49 11.31
N SER A 46 1.09 -2.44 12.11
CA SER A 46 0.57 -3.81 12.10
C SER A 46 -0.90 -3.88 12.48
N GLY A 47 -1.34 -3.13 13.52
CA GLY A 47 -2.74 -3.07 13.93
C GLY A 47 -3.64 -2.49 12.84
N LEU A 48 -3.22 -1.39 12.20
CA LEU A 48 -3.95 -0.80 11.08
C LEU A 48 -4.21 -1.81 9.94
N TRP A 49 -3.19 -2.60 9.58
CA TRP A 49 -3.31 -3.59 8.53
C TRP A 49 -4.05 -4.86 8.95
N ALA A 50 -3.92 -5.28 10.20
CA ALA A 50 -4.71 -6.36 10.76
C ALA A 50 -6.21 -6.05 10.66
N ASP A 51 -6.62 -4.86 11.09
CA ASP A 51 -8.02 -4.42 11.06
C ASP A 51 -8.53 -4.28 9.62
N ARG A 52 -7.71 -3.69 8.73
CA ARG A 52 -8.07 -3.51 7.32
C ARG A 52 -8.23 -4.82 6.56
N THR A 53 -7.48 -5.85 6.94
CA THR A 53 -7.53 -7.17 6.28
C THR A 53 -8.89 -7.86 6.48
N VAL A 54 -9.54 -7.63 7.63
CA VAL A 54 -10.86 -8.20 7.96
C VAL A 54 -12.02 -7.22 7.77
N ALA A 55 -11.73 -5.96 7.42
CA ALA A 55 -12.75 -4.95 7.15
C ALA A 55 -13.68 -5.40 6.00
N SER A 56 -14.99 -5.27 6.21
CA SER A 56 -16.03 -5.90 5.38
C SER A 56 -15.88 -5.62 3.89
N SER A 57 -15.68 -4.37 3.46
CA SER A 57 -15.57 -4.04 2.03
C SER A 57 -14.33 -4.62 1.33
N TYR A 58 -13.24 -4.86 2.06
CA TYR A 58 -12.05 -5.54 1.53
C TYR A 58 -12.22 -7.06 1.59
N ALA A 59 -12.74 -7.57 2.72
CA ALA A 59 -12.95 -8.98 2.97
C ALA A 59 -14.02 -9.59 2.04
N GLU A 60 -15.18 -8.94 1.90
CA GLU A 60 -16.24 -9.29 0.96
C GLU A 60 -15.66 -9.45 -0.45
N ARG A 61 -14.96 -8.42 -0.94
CA ARG A 61 -14.33 -8.46 -2.28
C ARG A 61 -13.31 -9.57 -2.42
N ALA A 62 -12.45 -9.80 -1.42
CA ALA A 62 -11.45 -10.86 -1.47
C ALA A 62 -12.08 -12.26 -1.51
N THR A 63 -13.19 -12.44 -0.79
CA THR A 63 -13.94 -13.70 -0.74
C THR A 63 -14.79 -13.94 -1.98
N GLU A 64 -15.53 -12.92 -2.46
CA GLU A 64 -16.38 -12.99 -3.65
C GLU A 64 -15.56 -13.22 -4.93
N SER A 65 -14.33 -12.70 -4.99
CA SER A 65 -13.40 -12.92 -6.10
C SER A 65 -12.60 -14.21 -6.00
N GLY A 66 -12.82 -15.03 -4.96
CA GLY A 66 -12.15 -16.32 -4.75
C GLY A 66 -10.66 -16.20 -4.40
N HIS A 67 -10.20 -15.02 -3.97
CA HIS A 67 -8.79 -14.78 -3.66
C HIS A 67 -8.41 -15.20 -2.23
N ALA A 68 -9.37 -15.26 -1.29
CA ALA A 68 -9.16 -15.74 0.07
C ALA A 68 -10.49 -16.20 0.70
N THR A 69 -10.44 -17.04 1.73
CA THR A 69 -11.59 -17.32 2.60
C THR A 69 -11.61 -16.35 3.79
N ALA A 70 -12.77 -16.22 4.45
CA ALA A 70 -12.87 -15.42 5.68
C ALA A 70 -11.93 -15.92 6.79
N GLU A 71 -11.66 -17.24 6.83
CA GLU A 71 -10.69 -17.83 7.75
C GLU A 71 -9.26 -17.39 7.42
N GLN A 72 -8.84 -17.47 6.15
CA GLN A 72 -7.53 -17.01 5.71
C GLN A 72 -7.32 -15.51 5.98
N LEU A 73 -8.36 -14.68 5.84
CA LEU A 73 -8.26 -13.26 6.18
C LEU A 73 -8.04 -13.02 7.67
N ARG A 74 -8.67 -13.83 8.54
CA ARG A 74 -8.40 -13.79 9.99
C ARG A 74 -6.98 -14.25 10.31
N GLU A 75 -6.49 -15.31 9.67
CA GLU A 75 -5.11 -15.77 9.82
C GLU A 75 -4.11 -14.68 9.41
N ILE A 76 -4.34 -13.98 8.30
CA ILE A 76 -3.49 -12.86 7.87
C ILE A 76 -3.56 -11.69 8.86
N SER A 77 -4.74 -11.41 9.42
CA SER A 77 -4.92 -10.37 10.45
C SER A 77 -4.10 -10.67 11.71
N GLU A 78 -4.15 -11.91 12.19
CA GLU A 78 -3.34 -12.35 13.33
C GLU A 78 -1.84 -12.34 13.00
N ALA A 79 -1.46 -12.74 11.79
CA ALA A 79 -0.07 -12.69 11.35
C ALA A 79 0.49 -11.25 11.35
N TRP A 80 -0.31 -10.25 10.97
CA TRP A 80 0.07 -8.85 11.12
C TRP A 80 0.32 -8.49 12.59
N ARG A 81 -0.61 -8.83 13.49
CA ARG A 81 -0.49 -8.55 14.93
C ARG A 81 0.72 -9.24 15.56
N GLU A 82 1.05 -10.44 15.08
CA GLU A 82 2.25 -11.18 15.49
C GLU A 82 3.52 -10.48 15.01
N TRP A 83 3.58 -10.10 13.73
CA TRP A 83 4.72 -9.36 13.17
C TRP A 83 4.98 -8.05 13.92
N GLY A 84 3.94 -7.32 14.31
CA GLY A 84 4.08 -6.08 15.08
C GLY A 84 4.79 -6.22 16.42
N ARG A 85 4.80 -7.44 16.99
CA ARG A 85 5.45 -7.78 18.26
C ARG A 85 6.90 -8.26 18.11
N GLN A 86 7.38 -8.50 16.88
CA GLN A 86 8.76 -8.93 16.63
C GLN A 86 9.74 -7.79 16.87
N GLU A 87 10.71 -7.99 17.77
CA GLU A 87 11.65 -6.94 18.18
C GLU A 87 12.61 -6.52 17.06
N ASP A 88 12.99 -7.46 16.20
CA ASP A 88 13.87 -7.30 15.04
C ASP A 88 13.13 -6.89 13.76
N GLY A 89 11.79 -6.80 13.83
CA GLY A 89 10.96 -6.36 12.73
C GLY A 89 11.20 -4.90 12.36
N TRP A 90 11.11 -4.59 11.06
CA TRP A 90 10.97 -3.24 10.55
C TRP A 90 10.31 -3.29 9.17
N PHE A 91 9.72 -2.18 8.74
CA PHE A 91 9.03 -2.09 7.45
C PHE A 91 9.37 -0.80 6.76
N SER A 92 9.55 -0.84 5.44
CA SER A 92 9.76 0.34 4.61
C SER A 92 8.87 0.30 3.38
N VAL A 93 8.29 1.45 3.03
CA VAL A 93 7.52 1.64 1.80
C VAL A 93 8.20 2.71 0.97
N LEU A 94 8.60 2.35 -0.24
CA LEU A 94 9.05 3.31 -1.24
C LEU A 94 7.86 3.93 -1.97
N HIS A 95 7.81 5.26 -1.99
CA HIS A 95 6.83 6.04 -2.71
C HIS A 95 7.53 6.79 -3.85
N GLY A 96 7.03 6.60 -5.08
CA GLY A 96 7.43 7.44 -6.22
C GLY A 96 6.57 8.71 -6.23
N GLU A 97 7.19 9.84 -6.48
CA GLU A 97 6.54 11.16 -6.45
C GLU A 97 6.88 11.94 -7.72
N ILE A 98 5.94 12.79 -8.17
CA ILE A 98 6.20 13.76 -9.21
C ILE A 98 5.60 15.13 -8.84
N LEU A 99 6.32 16.19 -9.20
CA LEU A 99 5.79 17.55 -9.24
C LEU A 99 5.81 17.99 -10.70
N CYS A 100 4.64 18.40 -11.22
CA CYS A 100 4.49 18.85 -12.60
C CYS A 100 3.86 20.25 -12.64
N ARG A 101 4.28 21.07 -13.60
CA ARG A 101 3.60 22.33 -13.93
C ARG A 101 2.88 22.20 -15.26
N LYS A 102 1.65 22.73 -15.32
CA LYS A 102 0.91 22.87 -16.58
C LYS A 102 1.31 24.20 -17.20
N THR A 103 1.75 24.18 -18.46
CA THR A 103 1.90 25.41 -19.24
C THR A 103 0.51 25.96 -19.50
N VAL A 104 0.23 27.16 -18.99
CA VAL A 104 -1.01 27.90 -19.26
C VAL A 104 -0.93 28.53 -20.64
#